data_AF-A0AA41M7M2-F1
#
_entry.id   AF-A0AA41M7M2-F1
#
_cell.length_a   1.000
_cell.length_b   1.000
_cell.length_c   1.000
_cell.angle_alpha   90.00
_cell.angle_beta   90.00
_cell.angle_gamma   90.00
#
_symmetry.space_group_name_H-M   'P 1'
#
loop_
_entity.id
_entity.type
_entity.pdbx_description
1 polymer ?
#
loop_
_entity_poly.entity_id
_entity_poly.type
_entity_poly.pdbx_seq_one_letter_code
_entity_poly.pdbx_strand_id
1 'polypeptide(L)'
;MDFKLFERLKDDDGNDGQENNNQSPRQQQGPQNMNQMGGGDVERTVSSMFNQGYSEEEIREELQGQYSNEQINRAINNAVTSSATGEEEQGGPQPMSPYQEEDDTPDPSNQQNQQQQMNQQQQMNQQQQMNQQQQIPNQGQQNSQQQPSLETGDSNQVDPRVEELIETVVAENFQRVEKEFQNVYSELDMVESELEDLEKRVHDLEVRDDEDEKEFVDKMEEVEQHIDSYESRIGGLEKAFQQMLPSLVDNIRDLTQLVQEIKQEQGIETDSSVSSQEVQDVDMDAFKKQ
;
A
#
# COMPACT_ATOMS: atom_id res chain seq x y z
N MET A 1 47.58 24.83 1.05
CA MET A 1 47.64 23.90 -0.10
C MET A 1 46.24 23.94 -0.68
N ASP A 2 46.10 24.67 -1.78
CA ASP A 2 44.81 24.96 -2.40
C ASP A 2 44.48 23.85 -3.39
N PHE A 3 43.39 23.13 -3.14
CA PHE A 3 42.86 22.15 -4.09
C PHE A 3 41.74 22.79 -4.89
N LYS A 4 42.07 23.18 -6.13
CA LYS A 4 41.13 23.46 -7.21
C LYS A 4 40.93 22.15 -7.97
N LEU A 5 39.75 21.54 -7.90
CA LEU A 5 39.43 20.37 -8.72
C LEU A 5 37.95 20.40 -9.11
N PHE A 6 37.72 20.43 -10.42
CA PHE A 6 36.44 20.32 -11.15
C PHE A 6 35.64 21.59 -11.42
N GLU A 7 36.28 22.45 -12.22
CA GLU A 7 35.63 23.31 -13.21
C GLU A 7 35.89 22.66 -14.59
N ARG A 8 34.82 22.30 -15.34
CA ARG A 8 34.72 21.98 -16.79
C ARG A 8 33.92 20.69 -17.08
N LEU A 9 32.67 20.86 -17.49
CA LEU A 9 32.14 20.34 -18.76
C LEU A 9 30.80 21.07 -19.00
N LYS A 10 30.81 22.20 -19.73
CA LYS A 10 30.83 22.34 -21.20
C LYS A 10 29.41 22.37 -21.78
N ASP A 11 28.96 23.60 -21.94
CA ASP A 11 28.11 24.16 -22.99
C ASP A 11 27.90 23.23 -24.21
N ASP A 12 26.63 22.93 -24.51
CA ASP A 12 26.18 22.49 -25.83
C ASP A 12 24.93 23.28 -26.22
N ASP A 13 25.17 24.50 -26.69
CA ASP A 13 24.21 25.34 -27.39
C ASP A 13 24.15 24.93 -28.87
N GLY A 14 22.94 24.63 -29.35
CA GLY A 14 22.57 24.89 -30.74
C GLY A 14 22.31 23.67 -31.62
N ASN A 15 21.04 23.28 -31.73
CA ASN A 15 20.52 22.81 -33.01
C ASN A 15 19.07 23.25 -33.22
N ASP A 16 18.93 24.32 -34.00
CA ASP A 16 17.70 24.75 -34.64
C ASP A 16 17.22 23.72 -35.67
N GLY A 17 15.89 23.61 -35.80
CA GLY A 17 15.29 23.42 -37.12
C GLY A 17 14.45 22.16 -37.31
N GLN A 18 13.13 22.39 -37.30
CA GLN A 18 12.13 21.78 -38.19
C GLN A 18 11.97 20.26 -38.14
N GLU A 19 10.80 19.80 -37.68
CA GLU A 19 9.73 19.43 -38.63
C GLU A 19 8.42 19.12 -37.89
N ASN A 20 7.41 19.85 -38.34
CA ASN A 20 6.00 19.70 -38.04
C ASN A 20 5.52 18.37 -38.63
N ASN A 21 5.21 17.37 -37.79
CA ASN A 21 4.52 16.16 -38.26
C ASN A 21 3.30 15.88 -37.39
N ASN A 22 2.22 16.56 -37.77
CA ASN A 22 0.85 16.25 -37.43
C ASN A 22 0.49 14.86 -38.00
N GLN A 23 0.64 13.81 -37.21
CA GLN A 23 0.01 12.51 -37.45
C GLN A 23 -0.64 12.01 -36.17
N SER A 24 -1.97 12.20 -36.13
CA SER A 24 -2.86 11.53 -35.20
C SER A 24 -2.61 10.02 -35.21
N PRO A 25 -2.38 9.37 -34.06
CA PRO A 25 -2.49 7.93 -34.00
C PRO A 25 -3.98 7.56 -34.15
N ARG A 26 -4.29 7.00 -35.32
CA ARG A 26 -5.49 6.20 -35.54
C ARG A 26 -5.62 5.21 -34.39
N GLN A 27 -6.73 5.32 -33.66
CA GLN A 27 -7.25 4.28 -32.79
C GLN A 27 -7.24 2.94 -33.54
N GLN A 28 -6.22 2.13 -33.29
CA GLN A 28 -6.32 0.69 -33.46
C GLN A 28 -7.10 0.20 -32.25
N GLN A 29 -8.38 -0.08 -32.48
CA GLN A 29 -9.15 -0.98 -31.65
C GLN A 29 -8.41 -2.32 -31.65
N GLY A 30 -7.58 -2.51 -30.62
CA GLY A 30 -7.04 -3.81 -30.29
C GLY A 30 -8.19 -4.78 -30.02
N PRO A 31 -8.05 -6.06 -30.37
CA PRO A 31 -9.07 -7.06 -30.08
C PRO A 31 -9.34 -7.04 -28.58
N GLN A 32 -10.60 -6.76 -28.21
CA GLN A 32 -11.08 -6.90 -26.85
C GLN A 32 -10.66 -8.28 -26.34
N ASN A 33 -9.82 -8.25 -25.32
CA ASN A 33 -9.32 -9.41 -24.61
C ASN A 33 -10.52 -10.06 -23.89
N MET A 34 -11.27 -10.92 -24.61
CA MET A 34 -12.44 -11.65 -24.11
C MET A 34 -12.10 -12.72 -23.04
N ASN A 35 -10.86 -12.77 -22.55
CA ASN A 35 -10.44 -13.74 -21.55
C ASN A 35 -10.68 -13.30 -20.09
N GLN A 36 -11.28 -12.13 -19.83
CA GLN A 36 -11.56 -11.64 -18.48
C GLN A 36 -13.00 -11.88 -17.99
N MET A 37 -13.74 -12.81 -18.60
CA MET A 37 -15.06 -13.25 -18.11
C MET A 37 -15.06 -14.62 -17.42
N GLY A 38 -13.91 -15.31 -17.35
CA GLY A 38 -13.82 -16.66 -16.78
C GLY A 38 -13.55 -16.74 -15.27
N GLY A 39 -13.33 -15.61 -14.59
CA GLY A 39 -12.93 -15.59 -13.18
C GLY A 39 -14.06 -15.34 -12.16
N GLY A 40 -15.19 -14.79 -12.60
CA GLY A 40 -16.17 -14.20 -11.69
C GLY A 40 -17.17 -15.17 -11.05
N ASP A 41 -17.32 -16.39 -11.57
CA ASP A 41 -18.34 -17.31 -11.04
C ASP A 41 -18.00 -17.82 -9.63
N VAL A 42 -16.71 -18.06 -9.36
CA VAL A 42 -16.28 -18.52 -8.03
C VAL A 42 -16.32 -17.38 -7.01
N GLU A 43 -15.96 -16.16 -7.42
CA GLU A 43 -15.97 -14.96 -6.57
C GLU A 43 -17.39 -14.59 -6.12
N ARG A 44 -18.37 -14.62 -7.04
CA ARG A 44 -19.77 -14.40 -6.69
C ARG A 44 -20.30 -15.49 -5.76
N THR A 45 -19.91 -16.74 -5.99
CA THR A 45 -20.35 -17.88 -5.16
C THR A 45 -19.79 -17.76 -3.74
N VAL A 46 -18.49 -17.46 -3.60
CA VAL A 46 -17.83 -17.25 -2.31
C VAL A 46 -18.45 -16.06 -1.58
N SER A 47 -18.64 -14.92 -2.25
CA SER A 47 -19.29 -13.74 -1.66
C SER A 47 -20.72 -14.04 -1.19
N SER A 48 -21.49 -14.80 -1.98
CA SER A 48 -22.83 -15.24 -1.57
C SER A 48 -22.83 -16.16 -0.35
N MET A 49 -21.88 -17.09 -0.24
CA MET A 49 -21.77 -17.96 0.94
C MET A 49 -21.32 -17.17 2.18
N PHE A 50 -20.42 -16.21 2.01
CA PHE A 50 -19.99 -15.32 3.09
C PHE A 50 -21.16 -14.50 3.64
N ASN A 51 -21.98 -13.93 2.76
CA ASN A 51 -23.20 -13.20 3.12
C ASN A 51 -24.28 -14.09 3.78
N GLN A 52 -24.23 -15.41 3.55
CA GLN A 52 -25.10 -16.39 4.21
C GLN A 52 -24.55 -16.84 5.58
N GLY A 53 -23.36 -16.39 5.98
CA GLY A 53 -22.75 -16.67 7.27
C GLY A 53 -21.93 -17.96 7.33
N TYR A 54 -21.54 -18.52 6.20
CA TYR A 54 -20.61 -19.66 6.15
C TYR A 54 -19.20 -19.23 6.55
N SER A 55 -18.49 -20.08 7.28
CA SER A 55 -17.07 -19.90 7.60
C SER A 55 -16.16 -20.19 6.39
N GLU A 56 -14.93 -19.66 6.41
CA GLU A 56 -13.97 -19.88 5.32
C GLU A 56 -13.67 -21.36 5.08
N GLU A 57 -13.59 -22.16 6.16
CA GLU A 57 -13.40 -23.61 6.08
C GLU A 57 -14.59 -24.31 5.41
N GLU A 58 -15.82 -23.94 5.75
CA GLU A 58 -17.03 -24.51 5.16
C GLU A 58 -17.14 -24.14 3.67
N ILE A 59 -16.78 -22.92 3.30
CA ILE A 59 -16.75 -22.47 1.89
C ILE A 59 -15.71 -23.27 1.11
N ARG A 60 -14.53 -23.53 1.68
CA ARG A 60 -13.51 -24.35 1.04
C ARG A 60 -14.00 -25.77 0.82
N GLU A 61 -14.62 -26.39 1.83
CA GLU A 61 -15.11 -27.77 1.75
C GLU A 61 -16.23 -27.91 0.70
N GLU A 62 -17.18 -26.97 0.64
CA GLU A 62 -18.31 -26.99 -0.31
C GLU A 62 -17.86 -26.76 -1.76
N LEU A 63 -16.82 -25.94 -1.98
CA LEU A 63 -16.27 -25.65 -3.30
C LEU A 63 -15.19 -26.65 -3.74
N GLN A 64 -14.69 -27.48 -2.83
CA GLN A 64 -13.68 -28.50 -3.08
C GLN A 64 -14.28 -29.61 -3.96
N GLY A 65 -13.98 -29.56 -5.25
CA GLY A 65 -14.48 -30.51 -6.25
C GLY A 65 -15.04 -29.82 -7.50
N GLN A 66 -15.44 -28.55 -7.39
CA GLN A 66 -15.87 -27.73 -8.51
C GLN A 66 -14.77 -26.76 -8.97
N TYR A 67 -13.94 -26.30 -8.04
CA TYR A 67 -12.90 -25.30 -8.29
C TYR A 67 -11.54 -25.76 -7.76
N SER A 68 -10.46 -25.17 -8.30
CA SER A 68 -9.12 -25.41 -7.77
C SER A 68 -8.89 -24.66 -6.45
N ASN A 69 -8.06 -25.21 -5.57
CA ASN A 69 -7.73 -24.57 -4.28
C ASN A 69 -7.20 -23.13 -4.44
N GLU A 70 -6.47 -22.86 -5.51
CA GLU A 70 -5.94 -21.51 -5.78
C GLU A 70 -7.05 -20.51 -6.13
N GLN A 71 -8.04 -20.92 -6.93
CA GLN A 71 -9.20 -20.10 -7.27
C GLN A 71 -10.07 -19.82 -6.03
N ILE A 72 -10.28 -20.83 -5.18
CA ILE A 72 -11.04 -20.70 -3.94
C ILE A 72 -10.34 -19.71 -3.00
N ASN A 73 -9.03 -19.85 -2.79
CA ASN A 73 -8.27 -18.96 -1.91
C ASN A 73 -8.23 -17.52 -2.42
N ARG A 74 -8.08 -17.31 -3.74
CA ARG A 74 -8.13 -15.96 -4.32
C ARG A 74 -9.50 -15.30 -4.09
N ALA A 75 -10.57 -16.04 -4.32
CA ALA A 75 -11.94 -15.53 -4.15
C ALA A 75 -12.30 -15.24 -2.68
N ILE A 76 -11.84 -16.06 -1.74
CA ILE A 76 -12.00 -15.79 -0.30
C ILE A 76 -11.28 -14.50 0.08
N ASN A 77 -10.02 -14.35 -0.31
CA ASN A 77 -9.25 -13.13 -0.02
C ASN A 77 -9.91 -11.88 -0.63
N ASN A 78 -10.42 -11.97 -1.85
CA ASN A 78 -11.13 -10.88 -2.50
C ASN A 78 -12.44 -10.54 -1.78
N ALA A 79 -13.21 -11.54 -1.35
CA ALA A 79 -14.47 -11.34 -0.63
C ALA A 79 -14.23 -10.73 0.76
N VAL A 80 -13.23 -11.21 1.52
CA VAL A 80 -12.86 -10.65 2.83
C VAL A 80 -12.40 -9.21 2.68
N THR A 81 -11.55 -8.93 1.69
CA THR A 81 -11.07 -7.56 1.43
C THR A 81 -12.23 -6.62 1.10
N SER A 82 -13.14 -7.04 0.21
CA SER A 82 -14.32 -6.24 -0.18
C SER A 82 -15.28 -6.01 1.00
N SER A 83 -15.46 -7.00 1.87
CA SER A 83 -16.29 -6.86 3.07
C SER A 83 -15.69 -5.90 4.10
N ALA A 84 -14.36 -5.84 4.19
CA ALA A 84 -13.65 -4.97 5.12
C ALA A 84 -13.60 -3.52 4.63
N THR A 85 -13.56 -3.28 3.32
CA THR A 85 -13.56 -1.93 2.73
C THR A 85 -14.95 -1.30 2.66
N GLY A 86 -16.03 -2.06 2.92
CA GLY A 86 -17.40 -1.53 2.98
C GLY A 86 -17.95 -1.07 1.62
N GLU A 87 -17.31 -1.47 0.53
CA GLU A 87 -17.77 -1.20 -0.84
C GLU A 87 -18.80 -2.26 -1.26
N GLU A 88 -19.97 -2.25 -0.62
CA GLU A 88 -21.08 -3.05 -1.14
C GLU A 88 -21.67 -2.38 -2.38
N GLU A 89 -21.55 -3.06 -3.52
CA GLU A 89 -22.22 -2.76 -4.79
C GLU A 89 -23.75 -2.79 -4.65
N GLN A 90 -24.34 -1.74 -4.09
CA GLN A 90 -25.78 -1.52 -4.12
C GLN A 90 -26.08 -0.19 -4.80
N GLY A 91 -26.59 -0.28 -6.04
CA GLY A 91 -26.85 0.81 -6.98
C GLY A 91 -27.70 1.97 -6.45
N GLY A 92 -27.06 2.89 -5.73
CA GLY A 92 -27.54 4.25 -5.47
C GLY A 92 -27.08 5.23 -6.54
N PRO A 93 -27.77 6.39 -6.72
CA PRO A 93 -27.35 7.43 -7.66
C PRO A 93 -25.90 7.81 -7.35
N GLN A 94 -25.08 7.78 -8.41
CA GLN A 94 -23.66 8.08 -8.36
C GLN A 94 -23.41 9.28 -7.43
N PRO A 95 -22.56 9.15 -6.39
CA PRO A 95 -22.08 10.34 -5.71
C PRO A 95 -21.46 11.23 -6.78
N MET A 96 -21.83 12.51 -6.80
CA MET A 96 -21.07 13.48 -7.56
C MET A 96 -19.64 13.31 -7.11
N SER A 97 -18.82 12.80 -8.03
CA SER A 97 -17.37 12.83 -7.93
C SER A 97 -16.99 14.23 -7.43
N PRO A 98 -16.29 14.35 -6.29
CA PRO A 98 -15.65 15.62 -5.98
C PRO A 98 -14.80 15.95 -7.20
N TYR A 99 -14.86 17.21 -7.63
CA TYR A 99 -14.07 17.71 -8.75
C TYR A 99 -12.62 17.25 -8.55
N GLN A 100 -12.23 16.29 -9.39
CA GLN A 100 -10.89 15.74 -9.47
C GLN A 100 -10.15 16.70 -10.40
N GLU A 101 -9.46 17.67 -9.80
CA GLU A 101 -8.31 18.28 -10.47
C GLU A 101 -7.24 17.18 -10.59
N GLU A 102 -6.70 17.05 -11.80
CA GLU A 102 -5.73 16.05 -12.20
C GLU A 102 -4.42 16.21 -11.41
N ASP A 103 -4.16 15.35 -10.43
CA ASP A 103 -2.80 14.89 -10.09
C ASP A 103 -2.90 13.67 -9.14
N ASP A 104 -2.60 12.48 -9.65
CA ASP A 104 -2.71 11.21 -8.94
C ASP A 104 -1.30 10.58 -8.82
N THR A 105 -0.60 10.93 -7.73
CA THR A 105 0.54 10.16 -7.22
C THR A 105 0.04 9.27 -6.07
N PRO A 106 0.13 7.92 -6.18
CA PRO A 106 -0.35 7.03 -5.14
C PRO A 106 0.53 7.11 -3.89
N ASP A 107 -0.09 7.43 -2.75
CA ASP A 107 0.54 7.45 -1.42
C ASP A 107 1.06 6.04 -1.04
N PRO A 108 2.39 5.84 -0.89
CA PRO A 108 3.01 4.54 -0.64
C PRO A 108 2.92 4.08 0.83
N SER A 109 2.35 4.88 1.73
CA SER A 109 2.41 4.63 3.19
C SER A 109 1.55 3.47 3.69
N ASN A 110 0.53 3.06 2.93
CA ASN A 110 -0.48 2.10 3.43
C ASN A 110 -0.29 0.66 2.92
N GLN A 111 0.69 0.42 2.05
CA GLN A 111 0.97 -0.90 1.47
C GLN A 111 2.01 -1.71 2.29
N GLN A 112 2.83 -1.04 3.11
CA GLN A 112 3.89 -1.69 3.87
C GLN A 112 3.38 -2.46 5.11
N ASN A 113 2.25 -2.06 5.68
CA ASN A 113 1.68 -2.73 6.86
C ASN A 113 0.93 -4.04 6.54
N GLN A 114 0.50 -4.23 5.29
CA GLN A 114 -0.22 -5.44 4.88
C GLN A 114 0.74 -6.59 4.50
N GLN A 115 1.95 -6.27 4.03
CA GLN A 115 2.96 -7.29 3.71
C GLN A 115 3.66 -7.86 4.95
N GLN A 116 3.72 -7.09 6.04
CA GLN A 116 4.33 -7.55 7.30
C GLN A 116 3.45 -8.54 8.07
N GLN A 117 2.13 -8.51 7.86
CA GLN A 117 1.20 -9.45 8.51
C GLN A 117 1.18 -10.83 7.82
N MET A 118 1.37 -10.88 6.49
CA MET A 118 1.46 -12.16 5.76
C MET A 118 2.73 -12.96 6.10
N ASN A 119 3.84 -12.28 6.38
CA ASN A 119 5.10 -12.96 6.67
C ASN A 119 5.13 -13.60 8.07
N GLN A 120 4.33 -13.10 9.02
CA GLN A 120 4.22 -13.66 10.36
C GLN A 120 3.35 -14.93 10.39
N GLN A 121 2.35 -15.05 9.51
CA GLN A 121 1.50 -16.24 9.44
C GLN A 121 2.17 -17.40 8.70
N GLN A 122 3.06 -17.11 7.74
CA GLN A 122 3.80 -18.16 7.01
C GLN A 122 4.87 -18.84 7.89
N GLN A 123 5.40 -18.13 8.90
CA GLN A 123 6.38 -18.70 9.83
C GLN A 123 5.75 -19.65 10.87
N MET A 124 4.47 -19.47 11.23
CA MET A 124 3.77 -20.39 12.13
C MET A 124 3.43 -21.74 11.47
N ASN A 125 3.21 -21.76 10.16
CA ASN A 125 2.81 -23.01 9.48
C ASN A 125 3.99 -23.94 9.19
N GLN A 126 5.23 -23.41 9.17
CA GLN A 126 6.43 -24.22 8.93
C GLN A 126 6.88 -24.97 10.20
N GLN A 127 6.55 -24.47 11.40
CA GLN A 127 6.94 -25.14 12.66
C GLN A 127 6.00 -26.31 13.02
N GLN A 128 4.78 -26.38 12.46
CA GLN A 128 3.83 -27.45 12.76
C GLN A 128 4.06 -28.72 11.91
N GLN A 129 4.87 -28.65 10.86
CA GLN A 129 5.19 -29.81 10.01
C GLN A 129 6.42 -30.61 10.48
N MET A 130 7.20 -30.12 11.45
CA MET A 130 8.40 -30.80 11.95
C MET A 130 8.14 -31.79 13.10
N ASN A 131 6.89 -31.96 13.56
CA ASN A 131 6.59 -32.77 14.75
C ASN A 131 5.80 -34.08 14.47
N GLN A 132 5.70 -34.53 13.21
CA GLN A 132 4.93 -35.72 12.85
C GLN A 132 5.75 -36.93 12.34
N GLN A 133 7.07 -36.92 12.51
CA GLN A 133 7.90 -38.05 12.06
C GLN A 133 8.86 -38.54 13.15
N GLN A 134 8.30 -39.11 14.22
CA GLN A 134 9.05 -40.05 15.08
C GLN A 134 8.10 -40.97 15.86
N GLN A 135 7.59 -42.00 15.18
CA GLN A 135 7.21 -43.25 15.84
C GLN A 135 7.82 -44.41 15.04
N ILE A 136 8.92 -44.95 15.56
CA ILE A 136 9.48 -46.23 15.12
C ILE A 136 9.07 -47.27 16.17
N PRO A 137 8.46 -48.41 15.79
CA PRO A 137 8.06 -49.45 16.72
C PRO A 137 9.28 -50.19 17.27
N ASN A 138 9.36 -50.22 18.60
CA ASN A 138 10.33 -50.97 19.38
C ASN A 138 9.96 -52.47 19.31
N GLN A 139 10.73 -53.26 18.55
CA GLN A 139 10.65 -54.72 18.57
C GLN A 139 12.03 -55.27 18.93
N GLY A 140 12.10 -55.95 20.07
CA GLY A 140 13.35 -56.38 20.68
C GLY A 140 14.08 -57.49 19.91
N GLN A 141 15.38 -57.56 20.12
CA GLN A 141 16.08 -58.83 20.05
C GLN A 141 17.30 -58.85 20.97
N GLN A 142 17.16 -59.74 21.94
CA GLN A 142 18.15 -60.31 22.82
C GLN A 142 19.15 -61.14 21.99
N ASN A 143 20.44 -60.78 21.95
CA ASN A 143 21.51 -61.77 22.04
C ASN A 143 22.92 -61.16 22.26
N SER A 144 23.56 -61.71 23.28
CA SER A 144 24.98 -61.70 23.63
C SER A 144 25.94 -61.98 22.46
N GLN A 145 27.12 -61.33 22.44
CA GLN A 145 28.44 -61.98 22.48
C GLN A 145 29.63 -60.99 22.40
N GLN A 146 30.50 -61.11 23.42
CA GLN A 146 31.96 -61.11 23.39
C GLN A 146 32.71 -59.97 22.68
N GLN A 147 33.34 -59.11 23.50
CA GLN A 147 34.56 -58.38 23.16
C GLN A 147 35.71 -59.34 22.86
N PRO A 148 36.43 -59.16 21.73
CA PRO A 148 37.79 -59.62 21.60
C PRO A 148 38.76 -58.52 22.06
N SER A 149 39.63 -58.89 22.98
CA SER A 149 40.84 -58.16 23.35
C SER A 149 41.78 -58.11 22.14
N LEU A 150 42.12 -56.90 21.67
CA LEU A 150 43.15 -56.72 20.64
C LEU A 150 44.53 -56.79 21.29
N GLU A 151 45.18 -57.92 21.07
CA GLU A 151 46.58 -58.22 21.29
C GLU A 151 47.42 -57.39 20.31
N THR A 152 48.35 -56.60 20.85
CA THR A 152 49.32 -55.77 20.14
C THR A 152 50.33 -56.66 19.43
N GLY A 153 49.93 -57.27 18.31
CA GLY A 153 50.73 -58.17 17.49
C GLY A 153 51.22 -57.50 16.23
N ASP A 154 52.53 -57.27 16.18
CA ASP A 154 53.39 -56.94 15.05
C ASP A 154 52.95 -57.59 13.71
N SER A 155 52.02 -56.93 13.03
CA SER A 155 51.49 -57.33 11.71
C SER A 155 51.36 -56.10 10.83
N ASN A 156 52.47 -55.39 10.70
CA ASN A 156 52.62 -54.17 9.89
C ASN A 156 52.86 -54.49 8.40
N GLN A 157 52.25 -55.57 7.89
CA GLN A 157 52.18 -55.86 6.46
C GLN A 157 50.73 -55.70 6.04
N VAL A 158 50.35 -54.45 5.78
CA VAL A 158 49.09 -54.16 5.08
C VAL A 158 49.20 -54.81 3.70
N ASP A 159 48.18 -55.58 3.31
CA ASP A 159 48.14 -56.20 1.99
C ASP A 159 48.19 -55.07 0.93
N PRO A 160 49.13 -55.10 -0.03
CA PRO A 160 49.28 -54.05 -1.04
C PRO A 160 48.00 -53.78 -1.84
N ARG A 161 47.07 -54.75 -1.91
CA ARG A 161 45.75 -54.56 -2.53
C ARG A 161 44.82 -53.67 -1.71
N VAL A 162 44.96 -53.71 -0.39
CA VAL A 162 44.20 -52.86 0.53
C VAL A 162 44.76 -51.44 0.46
N GLU A 163 46.08 -51.27 0.33
CA GLU A 163 46.70 -49.95 0.13
C GLU A 163 46.22 -49.29 -1.17
N GLU A 164 46.22 -50.00 -2.31
CA GLU A 164 45.72 -49.47 -3.59
C GLU A 164 44.23 -49.08 -3.53
N LEU A 165 43.41 -49.87 -2.83
CA LEU A 165 42.00 -49.55 -2.62
C LEU A 165 41.84 -48.29 -1.74
N ILE A 166 42.62 -48.17 -0.67
CA ILE A 166 42.61 -46.99 0.19
C ILE A 166 43.05 -45.77 -0.60
N GLU A 167 44.13 -45.84 -1.38
CA GLU A 167 44.60 -44.74 -2.22
C GLU A 167 43.53 -44.30 -3.23
N THR A 168 42.86 -45.25 -3.86
CA THR A 168 41.77 -44.96 -4.82
C THR A 168 40.59 -44.27 -4.13
N VAL A 169 40.15 -44.78 -2.97
CA VAL A 169 39.05 -44.19 -2.20
C VAL A 169 39.41 -42.80 -1.68
N VAL A 170 40.66 -42.61 -1.24
CA VAL A 170 41.16 -41.30 -0.79
C VAL A 170 41.20 -40.33 -1.96
N ALA A 171 41.71 -40.73 -3.12
CA ALA A 171 41.75 -39.89 -4.32
C ALA A 171 40.34 -39.49 -4.80
N GLU A 172 39.39 -40.43 -4.82
CA GLU A 172 37.99 -40.16 -5.17
C GLU A 172 37.34 -39.17 -4.18
N ASN A 173 37.57 -39.34 -2.88
CA ASN A 173 37.07 -38.41 -1.88
C ASN A 173 37.69 -37.01 -2.02
N PHE A 174 38.99 -36.92 -2.29
CA PHE A 174 39.64 -35.63 -2.54
C PHE A 174 39.06 -34.93 -3.76
N GLN A 175 38.84 -35.65 -4.87
CA GLN A 175 38.20 -35.08 -6.06
C GLN A 175 36.76 -34.62 -5.79
N ARG A 176 36.00 -35.38 -5.00
CA ARG A 176 34.66 -34.98 -4.59
C ARG A 176 34.70 -33.71 -3.75
N VAL A 177 35.58 -33.65 -2.75
CA VAL A 177 35.76 -32.48 -1.89
C VAL A 177 36.17 -31.25 -2.69
N GLU A 178 37.11 -31.40 -3.63
CA GLU A 178 37.54 -30.32 -4.53
C GLU A 178 36.36 -29.78 -5.36
N LYS A 179 35.51 -30.66 -5.88
CA LYS A 179 34.31 -30.27 -6.62
C LYS A 179 33.30 -29.52 -5.76
N GLU A 180 33.06 -29.99 -4.53
CA GLU A 180 32.17 -29.29 -3.58
C GLU A 180 32.73 -27.89 -3.26
N PHE A 181 34.04 -27.74 -3.04
CA PHE A 181 34.65 -26.43 -2.84
C PHE A 181 34.48 -25.50 -4.04
N GLN A 182 34.69 -26.00 -5.26
CA GLN A 182 34.45 -25.20 -6.47
C GLN A 182 32.99 -24.75 -6.58
N ASN A 183 32.03 -25.61 -6.21
CA ASN A 183 30.63 -25.23 -6.18
C ASN A 183 30.35 -24.14 -5.14
N VAL A 184 30.90 -24.28 -3.93
CA VAL A 184 30.77 -23.27 -2.87
C VAL A 184 31.36 -21.93 -3.29
N TYR A 185 32.52 -21.91 -3.97
CA TYR A 185 33.09 -20.66 -4.49
C TYR A 185 32.17 -20.00 -5.53
N SER A 186 31.61 -20.78 -6.45
CA SER A 186 30.65 -20.24 -7.42
C SER A 186 29.39 -19.71 -6.75
N GLU A 187 28.89 -20.36 -5.70
CA GLU A 187 27.75 -19.89 -4.92
C GLU A 187 28.08 -18.60 -4.16
N LEU A 188 29.28 -18.48 -3.59
CA LEU A 188 29.74 -17.26 -2.93
C LEU A 188 29.86 -16.10 -3.91
N ASP A 189 30.41 -16.33 -5.11
CA ASP A 189 30.50 -15.30 -6.16
C ASP A 189 29.11 -14.81 -6.60
N MET A 190 28.12 -15.71 -6.68
CA MET A 190 26.73 -15.33 -6.98
C MET A 190 26.13 -14.48 -5.84
N VAL A 191 26.35 -14.87 -4.59
CA VAL A 191 25.87 -14.12 -3.41
C VAL A 191 26.51 -12.74 -3.34
N GLU A 192 27.81 -12.63 -3.64
CA GLU A 192 28.51 -11.34 -3.69
C GLU A 192 27.90 -10.42 -4.76
N SER A 193 27.65 -10.94 -5.96
CA SER A 193 26.98 -10.20 -7.03
C SER A 193 25.55 -9.76 -6.64
N GLU A 194 24.77 -10.64 -6.01
CA GLU A 194 23.42 -10.29 -5.55
C GLU A 194 23.45 -9.22 -4.45
N LEU A 195 24.46 -9.26 -3.58
CA LEU A 195 24.64 -8.28 -2.50
C LEU A 195 25.05 -6.91 -3.04
N GLU A 196 25.93 -6.85 -4.05
CA GLU A 196 26.25 -5.60 -4.75
C GLU A 196 25.03 -4.98 -5.44
N ASP A 197 24.19 -5.81 -6.07
CA ASP A 197 22.97 -5.33 -6.72
C ASP A 197 21.92 -4.87 -5.69
N LEU A 198 21.85 -5.52 -4.53
CA LEU A 198 21.02 -5.07 -3.41
C LEU A 198 21.52 -3.72 -2.87
N GLU A 199 22.82 -3.55 -2.69
CA GLU A 199 23.41 -2.29 -2.22
C GLU A 199 23.10 -1.13 -3.18
N LYS A 200 23.23 -1.35 -4.49
CA LYS A 200 22.85 -0.34 -5.50
C LYS A 200 21.37 0.02 -5.40
N ARG A 201 20.49 -0.97 -5.28
CA ARG A 201 19.04 -0.73 -5.14
C ARG A 201 18.68 0.02 -3.86
N VAL A 202 19.38 -0.26 -2.75
CA VAL A 202 19.19 0.46 -1.49
C VAL A 202 19.66 1.91 -1.64
N HIS A 203 20.81 2.14 -2.30
CA HIS A 203 21.29 3.49 -2.57
C HIS A 203 20.35 4.29 -3.48
N ASP A 204 19.84 3.68 -4.55
CA ASP A 204 18.86 4.31 -5.44
C ASP A 204 17.56 4.65 -4.70
N LEU A 205 17.15 3.82 -3.73
CA LEU A 205 16.00 4.08 -2.88
C LEU A 205 16.26 5.25 -1.91
N GLU A 206 17.45 5.34 -1.33
CA GLU A 206 17.84 6.45 -0.44
C GLU A 206 17.85 7.79 -1.19
N VAL A 207 18.42 7.82 -2.41
CA VAL A 207 18.42 9.03 -3.26
C VAL A 207 16.99 9.44 -3.62
N ARG A 208 16.12 8.49 -3.93
CA ARG A 208 14.71 8.80 -4.23
C ARG A 208 13.95 9.30 -3.02
N ASP A 209 14.20 8.75 -1.83
CA ASP A 209 13.58 9.18 -0.57
C ASP A 209 13.95 10.64 -0.25
N ASP A 210 15.22 11.02 -0.44
CA ASP A 210 15.69 12.39 -0.30
C ASP A 210 15.02 13.36 -1.30
N GLU A 211 14.81 12.91 -2.55
CA GLU A 211 14.10 13.68 -3.58
C GLU A 211 12.61 13.86 -3.25
N ASP A 212 11.95 12.78 -2.80
CA ASP A 212 10.54 12.77 -2.40
C ASP A 212 10.31 13.66 -1.16
N GLU A 213 11.20 13.60 -0.14
CA GLU A 213 11.13 14.46 1.05
C GLU A 213 11.25 15.94 0.65
N LYS A 214 12.16 16.26 -0.27
CA LYS A 214 12.31 17.63 -0.76
C LYS A 214 11.08 18.10 -1.53
N GLU A 215 10.54 17.30 -2.45
CA GLU A 215 9.31 17.65 -3.17
C GLU A 215 8.13 17.86 -2.21
N PHE A 216 8.03 17.03 -1.17
CA PHE A 216 7.01 17.16 -0.14
C PHE A 216 7.14 18.49 0.63
N VAL A 217 8.36 18.88 1.02
CA VAL A 217 8.61 20.18 1.68
C VAL A 217 8.24 21.34 0.76
N ASP A 218 8.63 21.28 -0.52
CA ASP A 218 8.31 22.32 -1.50
C ASP A 218 6.78 22.47 -1.70
N LYS A 219 6.03 21.36 -1.79
CA LYS A 219 4.56 21.37 -1.85
C LYS A 219 3.92 21.90 -0.58
N MET A 220 4.49 21.60 0.59
CA MET A 220 3.98 22.11 1.87
C MET A 220 4.17 23.63 1.98
N GLU A 221 5.29 24.16 1.50
CA GLU A 221 5.51 25.61 1.41
C GLU A 221 4.52 26.29 0.45
N GLU A 222 4.18 25.66 -0.68
CA GLU A 222 3.15 26.14 -1.60
C GLU A 222 1.76 26.19 -0.93
N VAL A 223 1.40 25.14 -0.19
CA VAL A 223 0.15 25.08 0.58
C VAL A 223 0.11 26.19 1.64
N GLU A 224 1.20 26.44 2.36
CA GLU A 224 1.31 27.54 3.32
C GLU A 224 1.04 28.90 2.65
N GLN A 225 1.65 29.15 1.49
CA GLN A 225 1.41 30.38 0.71
C GLN A 225 -0.05 30.52 0.26
N HIS A 226 -0.69 29.42 -0.13
CA HIS A 226 -2.11 29.43 -0.47
C HIS A 226 -2.99 29.74 0.74
N ILE A 227 -2.70 29.18 1.90
CA ILE A 227 -3.41 29.46 3.15
C ILE A 227 -3.28 30.94 3.52
N ASP A 228 -2.09 31.52 3.44
CA ASP A 228 -1.85 32.95 3.70
C ASP A 228 -2.64 33.86 2.74
N SER A 229 -2.70 33.46 1.46
CA SER A 229 -3.51 34.14 0.45
C SER A 229 -5.01 34.04 0.79
N TYR A 230 -5.49 32.89 1.25
CA TYR A 230 -6.88 32.73 1.68
C TYR A 230 -7.20 33.54 2.93
N GLU A 231 -6.33 33.59 3.93
CA GLU A 231 -6.49 34.43 5.12
C GLU A 231 -6.64 35.90 4.73
N SER A 232 -5.79 36.38 3.82
CA SER A 232 -5.86 37.76 3.30
C SER A 232 -7.19 38.05 2.59
N ARG A 233 -7.67 37.11 1.76
CA ARG A 233 -8.95 37.24 1.04
C ARG A 233 -10.15 37.21 2.00
N ILE A 234 -10.15 36.26 2.94
CA ILE A 234 -11.20 36.12 3.95
C ILE A 234 -11.25 37.37 4.82
N GLY A 235 -10.11 37.88 5.28
CA GLY A 235 -10.05 39.15 6.04
C GLY A 235 -10.53 40.36 5.22
N GLY A 236 -10.31 40.37 3.90
CA GLY A 236 -10.88 41.37 3.01
C GLY A 236 -12.40 41.29 2.91
N LEU A 237 -12.95 40.07 2.76
CA LEU A 237 -14.38 39.83 2.74
C LEU A 237 -15.04 40.18 4.07
N GLU A 238 -14.42 39.83 5.20
CA GLU A 238 -14.90 40.17 6.53
C GLU A 238 -15.03 41.68 6.69
N LYS A 239 -14.02 42.45 6.29
CA LYS A 239 -14.08 43.92 6.30
C LYS A 239 -15.19 44.47 5.42
N ALA A 240 -15.39 43.90 4.23
CA ALA A 240 -16.48 44.29 3.34
C ALA A 240 -17.86 44.01 3.97
N PHE A 241 -18.03 42.85 4.61
CA PHE A 241 -19.24 42.53 5.36
C PHE A 241 -19.46 43.48 6.54
N GLN A 242 -18.42 43.75 7.34
CA GLN A 242 -18.50 44.71 8.45
C GLN A 242 -18.92 46.12 7.97
N GLN A 243 -18.53 46.52 6.77
CA GLN A 243 -18.94 47.80 6.16
C GLN A 243 -20.36 47.77 5.58
N MET A 244 -20.78 46.66 4.99
CA MET A 244 -22.11 46.54 4.37
C MET A 244 -23.24 46.30 5.38
N LEU A 245 -22.96 45.62 6.49
CA LEU A 245 -23.97 45.29 7.50
C LEU A 245 -24.69 46.54 8.08
N PRO A 246 -24.01 47.63 8.49
CA PRO A 246 -24.69 48.84 8.96
C PRO A 246 -25.64 49.43 7.91
N SER A 247 -25.20 49.54 6.65
CA SER A 247 -26.03 50.07 5.57
C SER A 247 -27.25 49.18 5.31
N LEU A 248 -27.10 47.86 5.37
CA LEU A 248 -28.22 46.92 5.22
C LEU A 248 -29.24 47.09 6.36
N VAL A 249 -28.76 47.21 7.61
CA VAL A 249 -29.61 47.43 8.78
C VAL A 249 -30.35 48.75 8.68
N ASP A 250 -29.69 49.82 8.25
CA ASP A 250 -30.31 51.14 8.06
C ASP A 250 -31.37 51.09 6.95
N ASN A 251 -31.07 50.46 5.81
CA ASN A 251 -32.05 50.28 4.73
C ASN A 251 -33.28 49.48 5.16
N ILE A 252 -33.11 48.43 5.99
CA ILE A 252 -34.23 47.65 6.54
C ILE A 252 -35.04 48.49 7.52
N ARG A 253 -34.40 49.33 8.34
CA ARG A 253 -35.09 50.26 9.25
C ARG A 253 -35.88 51.30 8.47
N ASP A 254 -35.32 51.88 7.42
CA ASP A 254 -35.97 52.87 6.57
C ASP A 254 -37.17 52.26 5.83
N LEU A 255 -37.02 51.05 5.28
CA LEU A 255 -38.13 50.32 4.65
C LEU A 255 -39.24 50.01 5.66
N THR A 256 -38.87 49.63 6.90
CA THR A 256 -39.83 49.36 7.97
C THR A 256 -40.60 50.63 8.36
N GLN A 257 -39.92 51.77 8.47
CA GLN A 257 -40.55 53.08 8.73
C GLN A 257 -41.49 53.48 7.59
N LEU A 258 -41.04 53.34 6.33
CA LEU A 258 -41.86 53.65 5.16
C LEU A 258 -43.12 52.79 5.10
N VAL A 259 -43.01 51.48 5.37
CA VAL A 259 -44.17 50.58 5.41
C VAL A 259 -45.13 50.96 6.54
N GLN A 260 -44.62 51.39 7.71
CA GLN A 260 -45.45 51.88 8.81
C GLN A 260 -46.17 53.19 8.44
N GLU A 261 -45.47 54.13 7.80
CA GLU A 261 -46.04 55.40 7.34
C GLU A 261 -47.14 55.17 6.29
N ILE A 262 -46.90 54.30 5.29
CA ILE A 262 -47.90 53.94 4.27
C ILE A 262 -49.14 53.29 4.90
N LYS A 263 -48.94 52.38 5.87
CA LYS A 263 -50.05 51.76 6.60
C LYS A 263 -50.90 52.80 7.35
N GLN A 264 -50.24 53.78 7.98
CA GLN A 264 -50.90 54.86 8.69
C GLN A 264 -51.66 55.80 7.74
N GLU A 265 -51.08 56.15 6.58
CA GLU A 265 -51.70 57.03 5.59
C GLU A 265 -52.90 56.38 4.89
N GLN A 266 -52.84 55.07 4.62
CA GLN A 266 -53.95 54.33 3.99
C GLN A 266 -55.13 54.07 4.93
N GLY A 267 -55.07 54.48 6.20
CA GLY A 267 -56.15 54.25 7.17
C GLY A 267 -56.40 52.77 7.45
N ILE A 268 -55.44 51.91 7.12
CA ILE A 268 -55.45 50.51 7.53
C ILE A 268 -54.97 50.53 8.97
N GLU A 269 -55.90 50.72 9.91
CA GLU A 269 -55.68 50.44 11.33
C GLU A 269 -55.35 48.94 11.45
N THR A 270 -54.09 48.59 11.22
CA THR A 270 -53.58 47.30 11.68
C THR A 270 -53.53 47.42 13.17
N ASP A 271 -54.41 46.71 13.89
CA ASP A 271 -54.44 46.61 15.34
C ASP A 271 -53.00 46.43 15.88
N SER A 272 -52.42 47.55 16.31
CA SER A 272 -51.06 47.68 16.83
C SER A 272 -51.04 47.21 18.30
N SER A 273 -51.50 45.99 18.53
CA SER A 273 -51.29 45.27 19.78
C SER A 273 -50.36 44.08 19.57
N VAL A 274 -49.34 44.23 18.70
CA VAL A 274 -48.13 43.43 18.84
C VAL A 274 -47.28 44.17 19.86
N SER A 275 -47.47 43.79 21.11
CA SER A 275 -46.80 44.33 22.28
C SER A 275 -45.28 44.39 22.03
N SER A 276 -44.67 45.57 22.16
CA SER A 276 -43.21 45.77 22.14
C SER A 276 -42.44 44.94 23.18
N GLN A 277 -43.17 44.18 24.00
CA GLN A 277 -42.69 43.28 25.03
C GLN A 277 -42.18 41.93 24.48
N GLU A 278 -42.54 41.54 23.24
CA GLU A 278 -42.13 40.24 22.68
C GLU A 278 -40.82 40.29 21.88
N VAL A 279 -40.29 41.49 21.60
CA VAL A 279 -39.06 41.66 20.79
C VAL A 279 -37.80 41.86 21.66
N GLN A 280 -37.95 42.06 22.98
CA GLN A 280 -36.80 42.20 23.90
C GLN A 280 -36.21 40.87 24.40
N ASP A 281 -36.89 39.74 24.20
CA ASP A 281 -36.43 38.41 24.67
C ASP A 281 -35.58 37.65 23.64
N VAL A 282 -35.22 38.27 22.51
CA VAL A 282 -34.22 37.70 21.62
C VAL A 282 -32.83 38.02 22.17
N ASP A 283 -32.36 37.15 23.05
CA ASP A 283 -31.05 37.19 23.72
C ASP A 283 -29.91 37.14 22.69
N MET A 284 -29.46 38.32 22.26
CA MET A 284 -28.34 38.48 21.33
C MET A 284 -26.98 38.18 21.98
N ASP A 285 -26.90 37.98 23.29
CA ASP A 285 -25.64 37.63 23.99
C ASP A 285 -25.26 36.15 23.80
N ALA A 286 -26.17 35.30 23.34
CA ALA A 286 -25.89 33.90 23.03
C ALA A 286 -24.93 33.70 21.84
N PHE A 287 -24.74 34.71 20.97
CA PHE A 287 -23.92 34.60 19.76
C PHE A 287 -22.48 35.11 19.90
N LYS A 288 -22.08 35.66 21.05
CA LYS A 288 -20.72 36.23 21.26
C LYS A 288 -19.70 35.27 21.89
N LYS A 289 -20.00 33.97 21.97
CA LYS A 289 -19.19 33.02 22.76
C LYS A 289 -18.55 31.85 22.00
N GLN A 290 -18.39 31.95 20.68
CA GLN A 290 -17.48 31.09 19.91
C GLN A 290 -16.41 31.94 19.25
#